data_AF-A0A317M2R7-F1
#
_entry.id   AF-A0A317M2R7-F1
#
_cell.length_a   1.000
_cell.length_b   1.000
_cell.length_c   1.000
_cell.angle_alpha   90.00
_cell.angle_beta   90.00
_cell.angle_gamma   90.00
#
_symmetry.space_group_name_H-M   'P 1'
#
loop_
_entity.id
_entity.type
_entity.pdbx_description
1 polymer ?
#
loop_
_entity_poly.entity_id
_entity_poly.type
_entity_poly.pdbx_seq_one_letter_code
_entity_poly.pdbx_strand_id
1 'polypeptide(L)'
;MTLSDNYGQGVEESTVPDTKGTIMAQSRQANDQQPTRVPSEEREHLGKLASELTRYEVRAEVMDEPALCLRVHNPSSVHAVEDVICERREHDFAFIASFGVHLGNSGSVSLTAHKVAWLVGATKA
;
A
#
# COMPACT_ATOMS: atom_id res chain seq x y z
N MET A 1 22.71 76.48 37.68
CA MET A 1 22.33 75.89 36.39
C MET A 1 23.62 75.37 35.76
N THR A 2 24.00 74.13 36.11
CA THR A 2 23.92 72.91 35.27
C THR A 2 25.07 72.87 34.26
N LEU A 3 26.15 72.15 34.60
CA LEU A 3 26.46 70.74 34.25
C LEU A 3 27.18 70.69 32.88
N SER A 4 28.53 70.61 32.88
CA SER A 4 29.35 69.37 32.93
C SER A 4 29.67 68.83 31.52
N ASP A 5 30.93 69.04 31.15
CA ASP A 5 31.87 68.11 30.50
C ASP A 5 31.47 67.31 29.25
N ASN A 6 32.20 67.64 28.17
CA ASN A 6 32.54 66.74 27.06
C ASN A 6 33.57 65.70 27.51
N TYR A 7 33.38 64.41 27.17
CA TYR A 7 34.46 63.47 26.80
C TYR A 7 33.89 62.14 26.25
N GLY A 8 34.42 61.67 25.11
CA GLY A 8 34.37 60.26 24.65
C GLY A 8 33.24 59.92 23.66
N GLN A 9 33.41 60.02 22.34
CA GLN A 9 34.15 59.12 21.44
C GLN A 9 33.41 57.80 21.14
N GLY A 10 33.00 57.61 19.87
CA GLY A 10 32.66 56.29 19.32
C GLY A 10 31.47 56.24 18.36
N VAL A 11 31.72 56.66 17.11
CA VAL A 11 31.18 56.16 15.82
C VAL A 11 29.73 55.65 15.69
N GLU A 12 29.07 56.28 14.72
CA GLU A 12 27.92 55.84 13.90
C GLU A 12 28.06 54.36 13.47
N GLU A 13 27.00 53.56 13.31
CA GLU A 13 26.04 53.71 12.22
C GLU A 13 24.78 52.87 12.45
N SER A 14 23.65 53.56 12.24
CA SER A 14 22.28 53.14 12.00
C SER A 14 22.06 51.76 11.36
N THR A 15 21.00 51.02 11.76
CA THR A 15 19.82 50.72 10.92
C THR A 15 18.77 49.88 11.71
N VAL A 16 17.58 50.50 11.92
CA VAL A 16 16.18 50.04 12.13
C VAL A 16 15.88 48.58 12.60
N PRO A 17 14.99 48.37 13.60
CA PRO A 17 14.47 47.04 13.94
C PRO A 17 13.30 46.66 13.04
N ASP A 18 13.42 45.55 12.31
CA ASP A 18 12.34 45.02 11.48
C ASP A 18 11.60 43.87 12.18
N THR A 19 10.31 43.81 11.88
CA THR A 19 9.28 43.05 12.62
C THR A 19 9.28 41.57 12.23
N LYS A 20 8.84 40.70 13.19
CA LYS A 20 8.43 39.27 13.07
C LYS A 20 9.46 38.22 13.50
N GLY A 21 9.38 37.83 14.77
CA GLY A 21 9.77 36.48 15.23
C GLY A 21 8.54 35.62 15.44
N THR A 22 7.98 35.05 14.38
CA THR A 22 6.90 34.05 14.46
C THR A 22 7.43 32.76 15.07
N ILE A 23 6.78 32.31 16.14
CA ILE A 23 6.98 31.03 16.80
C ILE A 23 6.59 29.91 15.80
N MET A 24 7.53 29.07 15.38
CA MET A 24 7.21 27.85 14.63
C MET A 24 7.71 26.63 15.41
N ALA A 25 6.84 26.10 16.27
CA ALA A 25 6.89 24.71 16.68
C ALA A 25 6.52 23.86 15.45
N GLN A 26 7.51 23.40 14.69
CA GLN A 26 7.26 22.45 13.61
C GLN A 26 7.17 21.05 14.20
N SER A 27 5.90 20.66 14.40
CA SER A 27 5.44 19.31 14.68
C SER A 27 6.03 18.33 13.67
N ARG A 28 6.41 17.15 14.17
CA ARG A 28 6.93 16.01 13.41
C ARG A 28 6.03 15.69 12.22
N GLN A 29 6.40 16.11 11.01
CA GLN A 29 5.93 15.43 9.81
C GLN A 29 6.82 14.21 9.63
N ALA A 30 6.35 13.08 10.16
CA ALA A 30 6.68 11.78 9.63
C ALA A 30 6.39 11.83 8.14
N ASN A 31 7.45 11.95 7.35
CA ASN A 31 7.42 11.66 5.94
C ASN A 31 7.26 10.15 5.87
N ASP A 32 6.02 9.67 6.00
CA ASP A 32 5.63 8.35 5.54
C ASP A 32 5.86 8.36 4.03
N GLN A 33 7.12 8.14 3.66
CA GLN A 33 7.49 7.74 2.33
C GLN A 33 6.71 6.47 2.06
N GLN A 34 5.55 6.64 1.44
CA GLN A 34 4.85 5.57 0.77
C GLN A 34 5.89 4.92 -0.14
N PRO A 35 6.34 3.69 0.16
CA PRO A 35 7.26 3.05 -0.75
C PRO A 35 6.51 2.96 -2.06
N THR A 36 7.09 3.44 -3.15
CA THR A 36 6.70 3.08 -4.51
C THR A 36 6.97 1.57 -4.64
N ARG A 37 6.16 0.77 -3.97
CA ARG A 37 6.41 -0.66 -3.78
C ARG A 37 5.87 -1.37 -5.01
N VAL A 38 6.74 -2.20 -5.54
CA VAL A 38 6.70 -2.76 -6.87
C VAL A 38 5.51 -3.74 -6.97
N PRO A 39 4.74 -3.74 -8.08
CA PRO A 39 3.74 -4.78 -8.39
C PRO A 39 4.27 -6.24 -8.31
N SER A 40 5.58 -6.43 -8.14
CA SER A 40 6.24 -7.72 -8.06
C SER A 40 5.85 -8.56 -6.85
N GLU A 41 5.64 -7.96 -5.67
CA GLU A 41 5.28 -8.73 -4.46
C GLU A 41 3.86 -9.31 -4.57
N GLU A 42 2.90 -8.50 -5.01
CA GLU A 42 1.51 -8.93 -5.25
C GLU A 42 1.46 -10.03 -6.31
N ARG A 43 2.20 -9.84 -7.42
CA ARG A 43 2.34 -10.84 -8.49
C ARG A 43 2.94 -12.14 -7.99
N GLU A 44 3.94 -12.09 -7.12
CA GLU A 44 4.53 -13.29 -6.50
C GLU A 44 3.47 -14.04 -5.67
N HIS A 45 2.69 -13.33 -4.87
CA HIS A 45 1.62 -13.94 -4.07
C HIS A 45 0.49 -14.51 -4.92
N LEU A 46 0.10 -13.83 -6.00
CA LEU A 46 -0.85 -14.37 -6.98
C LEU A 46 -0.29 -15.62 -7.67
N GLY A 47 1.01 -15.65 -8.01
CA GLY A 47 1.68 -16.83 -8.58
C GLY A 47 1.72 -18.02 -7.62
N LYS A 48 1.92 -17.77 -6.32
CA LYS A 48 1.83 -18.81 -5.28
C LYS A 48 0.41 -19.38 -5.19
N LEU A 49 -0.60 -18.51 -5.19
CA LEU A 49 -2.01 -18.93 -5.19
C LEU A 49 -2.37 -19.73 -6.45
N ALA A 50 -1.93 -19.28 -7.63
CA ALA A 50 -2.11 -19.97 -8.90
C ALA A 50 -1.54 -21.39 -8.86
N SER A 51 -0.33 -21.53 -8.30
CA SER A 51 0.34 -22.83 -8.16
C SER A 51 -0.44 -23.78 -7.25
N GLU A 52 -0.99 -23.29 -6.14
CA GLU A 52 -1.81 -24.09 -5.23
C GLU A 52 -3.15 -24.51 -5.84
N LEU A 53 -3.75 -23.68 -6.71
CA LEU A 53 -5.02 -23.99 -7.39
C LEU A 53 -4.94 -25.19 -8.34
N THR A 54 -3.75 -25.53 -8.82
CA THR A 54 -3.52 -26.71 -9.69
C THR A 54 -4.00 -28.01 -9.03
N ARG A 55 -3.99 -28.10 -7.70
CA ARG A 55 -4.47 -29.27 -6.93
C ARG A 55 -5.96 -29.51 -7.06
N TYR A 56 -6.72 -28.50 -7.47
CA TYR A 56 -8.17 -28.54 -7.65
C TYR A 56 -8.57 -28.58 -9.13
N GLU A 57 -7.61 -28.82 -10.04
CA GLU A 57 -7.82 -28.80 -11.51
C GLU A 57 -8.38 -27.47 -12.04
N VAL A 58 -8.23 -26.40 -11.26
CA VAL A 58 -8.60 -25.04 -11.61
C VAL A 58 -7.45 -24.41 -12.38
N ARG A 59 -7.71 -23.79 -13.54
CA ARG A 59 -6.66 -22.99 -14.21
C ARG A 59 -6.67 -21.58 -13.68
N ALA A 60 -5.47 -21.02 -13.51
CA ALA A 60 -5.29 -19.70 -12.97
C ALA A 60 -4.18 -18.97 -13.75
N GLU A 61 -4.44 -17.74 -14.16
CA GLU A 61 -3.54 -16.91 -14.94
C GLU A 61 -3.39 -15.54 -14.29
N VAL A 62 -2.16 -15.07 -14.11
CA VAL A 62 -1.90 -13.73 -13.57
C VAL A 62 -2.01 -12.72 -14.71
N MET A 63 -2.96 -11.80 -14.60
CA MET A 63 -3.25 -10.73 -15.55
C MET A 63 -2.67 -9.41 -15.02
N ASP A 64 -2.06 -8.58 -15.89
CA ASP A 64 -1.58 -7.24 -15.52
C ASP A 64 -2.56 -6.11 -15.86
N GLU A 65 -3.50 -6.35 -16.78
CA GLU A 65 -4.42 -5.34 -17.29
C GLU A 65 -5.87 -5.82 -17.24
N PRO A 66 -6.84 -4.96 -16.90
CA PRO A 66 -6.70 -3.53 -16.57
C PRO A 66 -6.11 -3.26 -15.17
N ALA A 67 -5.95 -4.30 -14.35
CA ALA A 67 -5.28 -4.26 -13.05
C ALA A 67 -4.66 -5.63 -12.75
N LEU A 68 -3.67 -5.67 -11.86
CA LEU A 68 -3.02 -6.90 -11.44
C LEU A 68 -4.00 -7.81 -10.70
N CYS A 69 -4.35 -8.95 -11.29
CA CYS A 69 -5.22 -9.95 -10.68
C CYS A 69 -4.86 -11.37 -11.10
N LEU A 70 -5.43 -12.36 -10.42
CA LEU A 70 -5.40 -13.75 -10.83
C LEU A 70 -6.76 -14.12 -11.39
N ARG A 71 -6.83 -14.34 -12.71
CA ARG A 71 -8.01 -14.87 -13.37
C ARG A 71 -8.07 -16.36 -13.17
N VAL A 72 -9.13 -16.82 -12.53
CA VAL A 72 -9.38 -18.20 -12.16
C VAL A 72 -10.53 -18.73 -13.00
N HIS A 73 -10.38 -19.92 -13.58
CA HIS A 73 -11.48 -20.59 -14.27
C HIS A 73 -11.52 -22.09 -13.93
N ASN A 74 -12.75 -22.59 -13.78
CA ASN A 74 -13.02 -24.03 -13.69
C ASN A 74 -13.22 -24.61 -15.09
N PRO A 75 -12.35 -25.50 -15.59
CA PRO A 75 -12.50 -26.10 -16.93
C PRO A 75 -13.79 -26.86 -17.16
N SER A 76 -14.43 -27.32 -16.08
CA SER A 76 -15.71 -28.06 -16.14
C SER A 76 -16.92 -27.13 -16.31
N SER A 77 -16.76 -25.81 -16.24
CA SER A 77 -17.84 -24.84 -16.41
C SER A 77 -17.36 -23.55 -17.07
N VAL A 78 -17.86 -23.28 -18.28
CA VAL A 78 -17.51 -22.06 -19.05
C VAL A 78 -17.96 -20.75 -18.37
N HIS A 79 -18.84 -20.83 -17.38
CA HIS A 79 -19.37 -19.67 -16.67
C HIS A 79 -18.69 -19.45 -15.30
N ALA A 80 -17.88 -20.40 -14.84
CA ALA A 80 -17.21 -20.30 -13.55
C ALA A 80 -15.84 -19.65 -13.72
N VAL A 81 -15.86 -18.32 -13.88
CA VAL A 81 -14.69 -17.45 -13.99
C VAL A 81 -14.74 -16.42 -12.87
N GLU A 82 -13.61 -16.20 -12.21
CA GLU A 82 -13.49 -15.18 -11.16
C GLU A 82 -12.11 -14.52 -11.23
N ASP A 83 -12.06 -13.21 -10.98
CA ASP A 83 -10.80 -12.48 -10.83
C ASP A 83 -10.51 -12.27 -9.34
N VAL A 84 -9.32 -12.70 -8.90
CA VAL A 84 -8.85 -12.55 -7.51
C VAL A 84 -7.78 -11.47 -7.45
N ILE A 85 -8.05 -10.44 -6.66
CA ILE A 85 -7.15 -9.31 -6.41
C ILE A 85 -6.27 -9.62 -5.20
N CYS A 86 -5.02 -9.17 -5.24
CA CYS A 86 -4.08 -9.22 -4.12
C CYS A 86 -3.92 -7.80 -3.57
N GLU A 87 -4.35 -7.57 -2.34
CA GLU A 87 -4.18 -6.28 -1.66
C GLU A 87 -3.12 -6.41 -0.57
N ARG A 88 -2.09 -5.57 -0.65
CA ARG A 88 -1.14 -5.44 0.46
C ARG A 88 -1.82 -4.90 1.72
N ARG A 89 -1.51 -5.51 2.86
CA ARG A 89 -1.89 -5.07 4.20
C ARG A 89 -0.66 -4.73 5.02
N GLU A 90 -0.87 -4.34 6.28
CA GLU A 90 0.21 -3.97 7.21
C GLU A 90 1.23 -5.11 7.40
N HIS A 91 0.74 -6.34 7.50
CA HIS A 91 1.56 -7.52 7.86
C HIS A 91 1.52 -8.66 6.84
N ASP A 92 0.61 -8.63 5.87
CA ASP A 92 0.38 -9.71 4.91
C ASP A 92 -0.21 -9.19 3.59
N PHE A 93 -0.69 -10.10 2.75
CA PHE A 93 -1.42 -9.80 1.53
C PHE A 93 -2.77 -10.50 1.58
N ALA A 94 -3.85 -9.74 1.40
CA ALA A 94 -5.21 -10.24 1.35
C ALA A 94 -5.59 -10.61 -0.09
N PHE A 95 -6.25 -11.74 -0.25
CA PHE A 95 -6.85 -12.18 -1.51
C PHE A 95 -8.34 -11.90 -1.48
N ILE A 96 -8.84 -11.19 -2.50
CA ILE A 96 -10.19 -10.65 -2.54
C ILE A 96 -10.81 -10.99 -3.88
N ALA A 97 -12.03 -11.51 -3.88
CA ALA A 97 -12.79 -11.73 -5.10
C ALA A 97 -13.18 -10.38 -5.74
N SER A 98 -13.47 -10.37 -7.04
CA SER A 98 -13.86 -9.17 -7.79
C SER A 98 -15.09 -8.47 -7.21
N PHE A 99 -15.97 -9.22 -6.54
CA PHE A 99 -17.16 -8.71 -5.84
C PHE A 99 -16.90 -8.35 -4.36
N GLY A 100 -15.64 -8.24 -3.94
CA GLY A 100 -15.23 -7.68 -2.64
C GLY A 100 -15.19 -8.67 -1.47
N VAL A 101 -15.38 -9.97 -1.70
CA VAL A 101 -15.29 -10.98 -0.63
C VAL A 101 -13.84 -11.32 -0.31
N HIS A 102 -13.48 -11.23 0.97
CA HIS A 102 -12.18 -11.66 1.47
C HIS A 102 -12.08 -13.20 1.50
N LEU A 103 -11.16 -13.74 0.71
CA LEU A 103 -10.96 -15.18 0.56
C LEU A 103 -9.93 -15.69 1.59
N GLY A 104 -8.92 -14.90 1.89
CA GLY A 104 -7.87 -15.25 2.84
C GLY A 104 -6.64 -14.41 2.60
N ASN A 105 -5.50 -14.84 3.11
CA ASN A 105 -4.25 -14.10 3.00
C ASN A 105 -3.07 -14.97 2.58
N SER A 106 -1.93 -14.32 2.33
CA SER A 106 -0.68 -14.97 1.94
C SER A 106 -0.07 -15.87 3.01
N GLY A 107 -0.47 -15.73 4.29
CA GLY A 107 -0.06 -16.62 5.37
C GLY A 107 -0.78 -17.98 5.36
N SER A 108 -1.84 -18.14 4.57
CA SER A 108 -2.65 -19.37 4.52
C SER A 108 -3.08 -19.72 3.10
N VAL A 109 -2.12 -19.74 2.16
CA VAL A 109 -2.39 -19.90 0.72
C VAL A 109 -3.21 -21.15 0.39
N SER A 110 -2.94 -22.30 1.01
CA SER A 110 -3.70 -23.53 0.73
C SER A 110 -5.17 -23.43 1.15
N LEU A 111 -5.48 -22.75 2.28
CA LEU A 111 -6.87 -22.50 2.68
C LEU A 111 -7.55 -21.51 1.72
N THR A 112 -6.83 -20.46 1.31
CA THR A 112 -7.32 -19.52 0.30
C THR A 112 -7.61 -20.24 -1.03
N ALA A 113 -6.70 -21.11 -1.50
CA ALA A 113 -6.87 -21.89 -2.72
C ALA A 113 -8.12 -22.79 -2.64
N HIS A 114 -8.36 -23.44 -1.50
CA HIS A 114 -9.57 -24.22 -1.29
C HIS A 114 -10.85 -23.36 -1.43
N LYS A 115 -10.87 -22.18 -0.82
CA LYS A 115 -12.03 -21.27 -0.91
C LYS A 115 -12.26 -20.73 -2.32
N VAL A 116 -11.17 -20.42 -3.05
CA VAL A 116 -11.26 -20.02 -4.45
C VAL A 116 -11.79 -21.17 -5.30
N ALA A 117 -11.28 -22.39 -5.10
CA ALA A 117 -11.78 -23.58 -5.81
C ALA A 117 -13.26 -23.85 -5.51
N TRP A 118 -13.69 -23.65 -4.27
CA TRP A 118 -15.09 -23.73 -3.87
C TRP A 118 -15.94 -22.66 -4.56
N LEU A 119 -15.46 -21.42 -4.62
CA LEU A 119 -16.14 -20.30 -5.25
C LEU A 119 -16.42 -20.56 -6.74
N VAL A 120 -15.47 -21.15 -7.46
CA VAL A 120 -15.63 -21.54 -8.88
C VAL A 120 -16.25 -22.94 -9.06
N GLY A 121 -16.77 -23.54 -7.99
CA GLY A 121 -17.47 -24.83 -8.02
C GLY A 121 -16.59 -26.03 -8.37
N ALA A 122 -15.28 -25.94 -8.18
CA ALA A 122 -14.33 -27.04 -8.40
C ALA A 122 -14.23 -28.00 -7.19
N THR A 123 -14.73 -27.59 -6.03
CA THR A 123 -14.81 -28.43 -4.84
C THR A 123 -16.24 -28.45 -4.28
N LYS A 124 -16.55 -29.50 -3.51
CA LYS A 124 -17.82 -29.58 -2.77
C LYS A 124 -17.74 -28.72 -1.50
N ALA A 125 -18.91 -28.21 -1.08
CA ALA A 125 -19.12 -27.55 0.20
C ALA A 125 -18.99 -28.53 1.38
#